data_AF-A0A5E4L0S2-F1
#
_entry.id   AF-A0A5E4L0S2-F1
#
_cell.length_a   1.000
_cell.length_b   1.000
_cell.length_c   1.000
_cell.angle_alpha   90.00
_cell.angle_beta   90.00
_cell.angle_gamma   90.00
#
_symmetry.space_group_name_H-M   'P 1'
#
loop_
_entity.id
_entity.type
_entity.pdbx_description
1 polymer ?
#
loop_
_entity_poly.entity_id
_entity_poly.type
_entity_poly.pdbx_seq_one_letter_code
_entity_poly.pdbx_strand_id
1 'polypeptide(L)'
;MMRYMNGKTFVVLILAISVILAGAPGSFAYPQYLASLNTVYGDGSCGTCHYKTSGGGPLNSYGMLFEKQPDYDANASAALMAIGPPSTTTATPSLNPVSISTSTEPQASPGFGFAISLIGLFAWALLAKRHNK
;
A
#
# COMPACT_ATOMS: atom_id res chain seq x y z
N MET A 1 -24.44 8.15 -25.39
CA MET A 1 -24.18 7.47 -26.69
C MET A 1 -22.82 6.77 -26.58
N MET A 2 -22.81 5.47 -26.25
CA MET A 2 -21.57 4.69 -26.10
C MET A 2 -21.08 4.29 -27.50
N ARG A 3 -19.91 4.81 -27.90
CA ARG A 3 -19.31 4.42 -29.20
C ARG A 3 -18.89 2.96 -29.12
N TYR A 4 -19.35 2.17 -30.09
CA TYR A 4 -18.95 0.77 -30.24
C TYR A 4 -17.43 0.71 -30.49
N MET A 5 -16.67 0.14 -29.55
CA MET A 5 -15.22 -0.04 -29.68
C MET A 5 -14.94 -1.36 -30.41
N ASN A 6 -13.92 -1.37 -31.28
CA ASN A 6 -13.44 -2.59 -31.94
C ASN A 6 -13.01 -3.61 -30.87
N GLY A 7 -13.42 -4.88 -31.03
CA GLY A 7 -13.10 -5.95 -30.08
C GLY A 7 -11.60 -6.09 -29.78
N LYS A 8 -10.74 -5.78 -30.76
CA LYS A 8 -9.28 -5.74 -30.54
C LYS A 8 -8.85 -4.64 -29.57
N THR A 9 -9.43 -3.45 -29.71
CA THR A 9 -9.16 -2.30 -28.83
C THR A 9 -9.63 -2.60 -27.42
N PHE A 10 -10.76 -3.28 -27.27
CA PHE A 10 -11.29 -3.68 -25.97
C PHE A 10 -10.35 -4.65 -25.23
N VAL A 11 -9.86 -5.68 -25.93
CA VAL A 11 -8.90 -6.65 -25.34
C VAL A 11 -7.61 -5.97 -24.89
N VAL A 12 -7.05 -5.07 -25.72
CA VAL A 12 -5.82 -4.33 -25.36
C VAL A 12 -6.05 -3.46 -24.12
N LEU A 13 -7.20 -2.80 -24.02
CA LEU A 13 -7.54 -1.94 -22.89
C LEU A 13 -7.64 -2.75 -21.58
N ILE A 14 -8.32 -3.90 -21.60
CA ILE A 14 -8.41 -4.79 -20.43
C ILE A 14 -7.01 -5.24 -19.99
N LEU A 15 -6.17 -5.65 -20.93
CA LEU A 15 -4.84 -6.16 -20.63
C LEU A 15 -3.96 -5.07 -20.00
N ALA A 16 -4.03 -3.84 -20.50
CA ALA A 16 -3.34 -2.69 -19.92
C ALA A 16 -3.81 -2.39 -18.49
N ILE A 17 -5.12 -2.42 -18.23
CA ILE A 17 -5.68 -2.19 -16.88
C ILE A 17 -5.18 -3.26 -15.91
N SER A 18 -5.18 -4.54 -16.30
CA SER A 18 -4.71 -5.64 -15.46
C SER A 18 -3.25 -5.48 -15.06
N VAL A 19 -2.38 -5.04 -15.97
CA VAL A 19 -0.95 -4.79 -15.68
C VAL A 19 -0.77 -3.65 -14.68
N ILE A 20 -1.57 -2.58 -14.81
CA ILE A 20 -1.53 -1.45 -13.87
C ILE A 20 -2.03 -1.89 -12.48
N LEU A 21 -3.10 -2.68 -12.40
CA LEU A 21 -3.63 -3.18 -11.13
C LEU A 21 -2.67 -4.15 -10.44
N ALA A 22 -1.97 -5.01 -11.20
CA ALA A 22 -0.98 -5.93 -10.63
C ALA A 22 0.29 -5.23 -10.12
N GLY A 23 0.61 -4.04 -10.65
CA GLY A 23 1.78 -3.26 -10.27
C GLY A 23 1.56 -2.29 -9.11
N ALA A 24 0.31 -2.05 -8.70
CA ALA A 24 0.02 -1.20 -7.54
C ALA A 24 0.28 -2.02 -6.26
N PRO A 25 1.30 -1.69 -5.44
CA PRO A 25 1.44 -2.34 -4.14
C PRO A 25 0.14 -2.09 -3.37
N GLY A 26 -0.57 -3.17 -3.05
CA GLY A 26 -1.83 -3.15 -2.32
C GLY A 26 -1.64 -2.57 -0.93
N SER A 27 -1.53 -1.24 -0.87
CA SER A 27 -1.38 -0.46 0.36
C SER A 27 -2.76 -0.14 0.92
N PHE A 28 -3.70 -1.08 0.79
CA PHE A 28 -5.04 -0.91 1.31
C PHE A 28 -4.98 -1.28 2.77
N ALA A 29 -5.14 -0.28 3.64
CA ALA A 29 -5.44 -0.51 5.04
C ALA A 29 -6.71 -1.37 5.08
N TYR A 30 -6.59 -2.60 5.58
CA TYR A 30 -7.73 -3.50 5.68
C TYR A 30 -8.78 -2.85 6.59
N PRO A 31 -10.01 -2.60 6.10
CA PRO A 31 -11.04 -1.90 6.88
C PRO A 31 -11.41 -2.64 8.16
N GLN A 32 -11.20 -3.97 8.19
CA GLN A 32 -11.41 -4.79 9.39
C GLN A 32 -10.49 -4.40 10.56
N TYR A 33 -9.28 -3.87 10.31
CA TYR A 33 -8.38 -3.46 11.38
C TYR A 33 -8.88 -2.21 12.10
N LEU A 34 -9.38 -1.22 11.35
CA LEU A 34 -9.97 -0.03 11.94
C LEU A 34 -11.23 -0.39 12.76
N ALA A 35 -12.06 -1.30 12.24
CA ALA A 35 -13.23 -1.79 12.95
C ALA A 35 -12.86 -2.50 14.27
N SER A 36 -11.85 -3.40 14.25
CA SER A 36 -11.35 -4.06 15.46
C SER A 36 -10.73 -3.07 16.43
N LEU A 37 -9.94 -2.10 15.95
CA LEU A 37 -9.33 -1.06 16.79
C LEU A 37 -10.39 -0.22 17.52
N ASN A 38 -11.43 0.21 16.82
CA ASN A 38 -12.55 0.94 17.42
C ASN A 38 -13.37 0.06 18.38
N THR A 39 -13.48 -1.24 18.09
CA THR A 39 -14.17 -2.18 18.98
C THR A 39 -13.41 -2.40 20.28
N VAL A 40 -12.07 -2.50 20.23
CA VAL A 40 -11.24 -2.77 21.40
C VAL A 40 -10.95 -1.50 22.21
N TYR A 41 -10.73 -0.36 21.54
CA TYR A 41 -10.25 0.89 22.18
C TYR A 41 -11.09 2.15 21.88
N GLY A 42 -12.17 2.07 21.10
CA GLY A 42 -13.12 3.16 20.88
C GLY A 42 -12.76 4.09 19.71
N ASP A 43 -11.64 4.81 19.81
CA ASP A 43 -11.36 5.98 18.94
C ASP A 43 -10.10 5.80 18.07
N GLY A 44 -10.07 4.70 17.32
CA GLY A 44 -9.03 4.43 16.33
C GLY A 44 -9.18 5.24 15.05
N SER A 45 -8.06 5.51 14.40
CA SER A 45 -8.03 6.10 13.05
C SER A 45 -6.92 5.46 12.22
N CYS A 46 -6.86 5.75 10.92
CA CYS A 46 -5.72 5.37 10.10
C CYS A 46 -4.39 5.92 10.65
N GLY A 47 -4.43 7.08 11.32
CA GLY A 47 -3.26 7.69 11.97
C GLY A 47 -2.74 6.90 13.18
N THR A 48 -3.55 5.98 13.74
CA THR A 48 -3.11 5.12 14.83
C THR A 48 -2.06 4.12 14.36
N CYS A 49 -2.18 3.60 13.14
CA CYS A 49 -1.24 2.61 12.60
C CYS A 49 -0.29 3.17 11.53
N HIS A 50 -0.66 4.27 10.85
CA HIS A 50 0.14 4.88 9.78
C HIS A 50 0.59 6.28 10.16
N TYR A 51 1.72 6.73 9.62
CA TYR A 51 2.14 8.14 9.74
C TYR A 51 1.18 9.11 9.00
N LYS A 52 0.49 8.63 7.96
CA LYS A 52 -0.46 9.43 7.19
C LYS A 52 -1.89 9.16 7.69
N THR A 53 -2.53 10.19 8.23
CA THR A 53 -3.89 10.11 8.79
C THR A 53 -4.97 9.79 7.75
N SER A 54 -4.72 10.02 6.46
CA SER A 54 -5.63 9.62 5.38
C SER A 54 -5.63 8.12 5.07
N GLY A 55 -4.79 7.33 5.75
CA GLY A 55 -4.55 5.93 5.42
C GLY A 55 -3.48 5.72 4.35
N GLY A 56 -2.95 4.49 4.33
CA GLY A 56 -1.84 4.08 3.48
C GLY A 56 -0.48 4.66 3.91
N GLY A 57 0.54 4.38 3.12
CA GLY A 57 1.92 4.76 3.44
C GLY A 57 2.55 3.93 4.57
N PRO A 58 3.77 4.28 5.01
CA PRO A 58 4.50 3.51 6.01
C PRO A 58 3.76 3.42 7.35
N LEU A 59 3.87 2.25 7.99
CA LEU A 59 3.39 2.04 9.35
C LEU A 59 4.23 2.85 10.34
N ASN A 60 3.58 3.35 11.39
CA ASN A 60 4.27 3.94 12.53
C ASN A 60 4.72 2.84 13.50
N SER A 61 5.28 3.21 14.65
CA SER A 61 5.74 2.24 15.66
C SER A 61 4.63 1.30 16.15
N TYR A 62 3.42 1.81 16.33
CA TYR A 62 2.27 1.01 16.77
C TYR A 62 1.80 0.04 15.67
N GLY A 63 1.67 0.52 14.43
CA GLY A 63 1.32 -0.33 13.29
C GLY A 63 2.33 -1.46 13.06
N MET A 64 3.62 -1.21 13.21
CA MET A 64 4.66 -2.23 13.12
C MET A 64 4.60 -3.27 14.25
N LEU A 65 4.18 -2.88 15.47
CA LEU A 65 3.98 -3.84 16.57
C LEU A 65 2.79 -4.75 16.29
N PHE A 66 1.71 -4.20 15.71
CA PHE A 66 0.54 -4.95 15.30
C PHE A 66 0.86 -5.95 14.19
N GLU A 67 1.56 -5.53 13.14
CA GLU A 67 1.96 -6.39 12.01
C GLU A 67 2.86 -7.56 12.44
N LYS A 68 3.60 -7.41 13.55
CA LYS A 68 4.44 -8.47 14.12
C LYS A 68 3.68 -9.48 14.99
N GLN A 69 2.40 -9.24 15.30
CA GLN A 69 1.63 -10.22 16.07
C GLN A 69 1.33 -11.46 15.22
N PRO A 70 1.43 -12.67 15.80
CA PRO A 70 0.96 -13.86 15.13
C PRO A 70 -0.55 -13.74 14.86
N ASP A 71 -0.98 -14.22 13.69
CA ASP A 71 -2.40 -14.30 13.31
C ASP A 71 -3.14 -12.95 13.32
N TYR A 72 -2.44 -11.82 13.12
CA TYR A 72 -3.05 -10.49 13.10
C TYR A 72 -4.11 -10.31 12.00
N ASP A 73 -4.01 -11.10 10.93
CA ASP A 73 -4.94 -11.16 9.81
C ASP A 73 -6.18 -12.02 10.10
N ALA A 74 -6.01 -13.11 10.85
CA ALA A 74 -7.10 -14.00 11.27
C ALA A 74 -7.88 -13.48 12.48
N ASN A 75 -7.21 -12.80 13.43
CA ASN A 75 -7.83 -12.27 14.64
C ASN A 75 -7.19 -10.95 15.10
N ALA A 76 -7.51 -9.88 14.39
CA ALA A 76 -7.02 -8.54 14.67
C ALA A 76 -7.31 -8.06 16.10
N SER A 77 -8.47 -8.41 16.69
CA SER A 77 -8.83 -7.99 18.04
C SER A 77 -7.90 -8.58 19.10
N ALA A 78 -7.54 -9.86 18.99
CA ALA A 78 -6.59 -10.50 19.90
C ALA A 78 -5.19 -9.92 19.76
N ALA A 79 -4.74 -9.69 18.52
CA ALA A 79 -3.45 -9.04 18.24
C ALA A 79 -3.38 -7.61 18.81
N LEU A 80 -4.46 -6.83 18.69
CA LEU A 80 -4.55 -5.50 19.29
C LEU A 80 -4.46 -5.56 20.82
N MET A 81 -5.20 -6.47 21.46
CA MET A 81 -5.12 -6.65 22.91
C MET A 81 -3.72 -7.06 23.38
N ALA A 82 -2.97 -7.83 22.58
CA ALA A 82 -1.61 -8.27 22.90
C ALA A 82 -0.59 -7.13 22.89
N ILE A 83 -0.71 -6.16 21.98
CA ILE A 83 0.18 -4.99 21.93
C ILE A 83 -0.25 -3.86 22.89
N GLY A 84 -1.49 -3.92 23.38
CA GLY A 84 -2.06 -2.93 24.28
C GLY A 84 -2.60 -1.69 23.55
N PRO A 85 -3.21 -0.74 24.29
CA PRO A 85 -3.80 0.45 23.69
C PRO A 85 -2.72 1.31 23.01
N PRO A 86 -3.06 2.01 21.92
CA PRO A 86 -2.16 2.98 21.33
C PRO A 86 -1.85 4.05 22.38
N SER A 87 -0.56 4.39 22.54
CA SER A 87 -0.16 5.45 23.45
C SER A 87 -0.83 6.75 23.00
N THR A 88 -1.86 7.16 23.72
CA THR A 88 -2.46 8.49 23.57
C THR A 88 -1.39 9.45 24.06
N THR A 89 -0.57 9.90 23.11
CA THR A 89 0.29 11.04 23.34
C THR A 89 -0.67 12.22 23.39
N THR A 90 -1.38 12.40 24.51
CA THR A 90 -1.80 13.72 24.92
C THR A 90 -0.50 14.50 24.97
N ALA A 91 -0.24 15.25 23.90
CA ALA A 91 0.92 16.10 23.82
C ALA A 91 0.76 17.13 24.94
N THR A 92 1.20 16.81 26.14
CA THR A 92 1.77 17.82 27.02
C THR A 92 2.93 18.37 26.20
N PRO A 93 2.91 19.65 25.78
CA PRO A 93 4.00 20.23 25.01
C PRO A 93 5.26 20.20 25.88
N SER A 94 6.03 19.13 25.74
CA SER A 94 7.35 19.01 26.34
C SER A 94 8.29 19.73 25.39
N LEU A 95 8.64 20.97 25.76
CA LEU A 95 9.67 21.76 25.11
C LEU A 95 11.04 21.12 25.39
N ASN A 96 11.32 19.97 24.77
CA ASN A 96 12.65 19.37 24.80
C ASN A 96 13.12 19.15 23.35
N PRO A 97 14.18 19.87 22.90
CA PRO A 97 14.68 19.71 21.54
C PRO A 97 15.33 18.33 21.41
N VAL A 98 14.65 17.41 20.75
CA VAL A 98 15.22 16.11 20.34
C VAL A 98 15.98 16.32 19.04
N SER A 99 17.30 16.11 19.07
CA SER A 99 18.14 16.03 17.89
C SER A 99 17.71 14.87 17.01
N ILE A 100 17.10 15.18 15.87
CA ILE A 100 16.75 14.22 14.83
C ILE A 100 18.03 13.90 14.04
N SER A 101 18.54 12.68 14.16
CA SER A 101 19.52 12.14 13.21
C SER A 101 18.76 11.52 12.04
N THR A 102 18.61 12.30 10.97
CA THR A 102 18.06 11.83 9.70
C THR A 102 19.12 11.04 8.95
N SER A 103 19.06 9.71 9.02
CA SER A 103 19.77 8.84 8.06
C SER A 103 18.78 8.42 6.99
N THR A 104 18.76 9.18 5.89
CA THR A 104 18.07 8.80 4.65
C THR A 104 19.01 7.92 3.85
N GLU A 105 18.89 6.60 4.02
CA GLU A 105 19.47 5.66 3.08
C GLU A 105 18.45 5.45 1.94
N PRO A 106 18.81 5.73 0.67
CA PRO A 106 17.92 5.47 -0.46
C PRO A 106 17.83 3.96 -0.65
N GLN A 107 16.78 3.35 -0.11
CA GLN A 107 16.46 1.95 -0.39
C GLN A 107 16.10 1.84 -1.87
N ALA A 108 17.05 1.39 -2.68
CA ALA A 108 16.83 1.07 -4.09
C ALA A 108 15.78 -0.04 -4.16
N SER A 109 14.56 0.32 -4.58
CA SER A 109 13.48 -0.64 -4.80
C SER A 109 13.88 -1.60 -5.94
N PRO A 110 14.20 -2.88 -5.65
CA PRO A 110 14.51 -3.84 -6.68
C PRO A 110 13.18 -4.47 -7.12
N GLY A 111 12.60 -4.03 -8.25
CA GLY A 111 11.38 -4.71 -8.70
C GLY A 111 10.71 -4.23 -9.98
N PHE A 112 10.85 -2.97 -10.38
CA PHE A 112 10.05 -2.46 -11.51
C PHE A 112 10.70 -2.63 -12.89
N GLY A 113 11.98 -3.02 -12.97
CA GLY A 113 12.69 -3.15 -14.25
C GLY A 113 12.15 -4.24 -15.18
N PHE A 114 11.60 -5.32 -14.62
CA PHE A 114 11.13 -6.45 -15.42
C PHE A 114 9.81 -6.16 -16.15
N ALA A 115 8.89 -5.44 -15.53
CA ALA A 115 7.60 -5.11 -16.14
C ALA A 115 7.75 -4.17 -17.35
N ILE A 116 8.61 -3.15 -17.24
CA ILE A 116 8.88 -2.21 -18.33
C ILE A 116 9.57 -2.93 -19.51
N SER A 117 10.49 -3.86 -19.22
CA SER A 117 11.19 -4.64 -20.25
C SER A 117 10.25 -5.52 -21.07
N LEU A 118 9.29 -6.21 -20.42
CA LEU A 118 8.31 -7.06 -21.11
C LEU A 118 7.36 -6.26 -22.02
N ILE A 119 6.90 -5.09 -21.57
CA ILE A 119 6.04 -4.22 -22.39
C ILE A 119 6.79 -3.72 -23.62
N GLY A 120 8.05 -3.30 -23.45
CA GLY A 120 8.91 -2.86 -24.56
C GLY A 120 9.13 -3.97 -25.59
N LEU A 121 9.40 -5.20 -25.13
CA LEU A 121 9.64 -6.35 -26.01
C LEU A 121 8.39 -6.75 -26.80
N PHE A 122 7.21 -6.70 -26.19
CA PHE A 122 5.93 -6.94 -26.86
C PHE A 122 5.60 -5.88 -27.91
N ALA A 123 5.80 -4.60 -27.59
CA ALA A 123 5.59 -3.50 -28.53
C ALA A 123 6.54 -3.62 -29.75
N TRP A 124 7.80 -3.99 -29.52
CA TRP A 124 8.78 -4.19 -30.58
C TRP A 124 8.42 -5.37 -31.50
N ALA A 125 7.99 -6.51 -30.94
CA ALA A 125 7.55 -7.67 -31.72
C ALA A 125 6.32 -7.36 -32.60
N LEU A 126 5.36 -6.56 -32.08
CA LEU A 126 4.19 -6.13 -32.85
C LEU A 126 4.57 -5.17 -34.00
N LEU A 127 5.52 -4.26 -33.77
CA LEU A 127 6.04 -3.36 -34.80
C LEU A 127 6.79 -4.13 -35.89
N ALA A 128 7.67 -5.07 -35.52
CA ALA A 128 8.42 -5.89 -36.47
C ALA A 128 7.50 -6.72 -37.38
N LYS A 129 6.41 -7.29 -36.82
CA LYS A 129 5.42 -8.05 -37.59
C LYS A 129 4.66 -7.19 -38.61
N ARG A 130 4.48 -5.89 -38.35
CA ARG A 130 3.76 -4.98 -39.25
C ARG A 130 4.60 -4.55 -40.46
N HIS A 131 5.92 -4.55 -40.32
CA HIS A 131 6.86 -4.09 -41.36
C HIS A 131 7.27 -5.18 -42.36
N ASN A 132 6.85 -6.43 -42.13
CA ASN A 132 7.17 -7.59 -42.96
C ASN A 132 5.98 -8.00 -43.88
N LYS A 133 5.14 -7.04 -44.22
CA LYS A 133 4.02 -7.14 -45.16
C LYS A 133 4.16 -6.02 -46.19
#